data_AF-A0A9P9YKK3-F1
#
_entry.id   AF-A0A9P9YKK3-F1
#
_cell.length_a   1.000
_cell.length_b   1.000
_cell.length_c   1.000
_cell.angle_alpha   90.00
_cell.angle_beta   90.00
_cell.angle_gamma   90.00
#
_symmetry.space_group_name_H-M   'P 1'
#
loop_
_entity.id
_entity.type
_entity.pdbx_description
1 polymer ?
#
loop_
_entity_poly.entity_id
_entity_poly.type
_entity_poly.pdbx_seq_one_letter_code
_entity_poly.pdbx_strand_id
1 'polypeptide(L)'
;MENQHDLALEGEFPWMVALMDENDQYFGGGSLIAPDVVLTSSYVTKDKEIEQIFVRAGEWNFKNTSEPQPHVKVGIRSKVRHPGFRIASGANNAALLFLESPLELTRHIQPICMPAASRNFDSSRCIVSGWGKKLNSDVRYMDVLKKIEVPLVKNPVCQTIMQLLNEDDFLLDESLMCAGGELTKDSCIARWWLSACLSPEGRSRAV
;
A
#
# COMPACT_ATOMS: atom_id res chain seq x y z
N MET A 1 -21.80 -8.07 7.77
CA MET A 1 -22.51 -6.99 7.04
C MET A 1 -21.44 -6.03 6.57
N GLU A 2 -21.35 -5.81 5.26
CA GLU A 2 -20.28 -5.03 4.64
C GLU A 2 -20.56 -3.54 4.88
N ASN A 3 -19.71 -2.88 5.66
CA ASN A 3 -19.91 -1.48 6.02
C ASN A 3 -19.61 -0.61 4.80
N GLN A 4 -20.63 0.06 4.26
CA GLN A 4 -20.53 0.83 3.01
C GLN A 4 -19.56 2.02 3.11
N HIS A 5 -19.22 2.43 4.34
CA HIS A 5 -18.27 3.51 4.65
C HIS A 5 -16.80 3.15 4.38
N ASP A 6 -16.46 1.87 4.22
CA ASP A 6 -15.08 1.42 4.01
C ASP A 6 -14.74 1.26 2.51
N LEU A 7 -15.68 1.57 1.61
CA LEU A 7 -15.44 1.58 0.17
C LEU A 7 -14.82 2.91 -0.25
N ALA A 8 -13.80 2.85 -1.11
CA ALA A 8 -13.27 4.03 -1.77
C ALA A 8 -14.17 4.44 -2.94
N LEU A 9 -14.24 5.75 -3.22
CA LEU A 9 -14.84 6.25 -4.46
C LEU A 9 -13.89 6.04 -5.65
N GLU A 10 -14.45 5.99 -6.87
CA GLU A 10 -13.66 5.95 -8.10
C GLU A 10 -12.69 7.15 -8.14
N GLY A 11 -11.39 6.86 -8.32
CA GLY A 11 -10.35 7.89 -8.38
C GLY A 11 -10.09 8.62 -7.05
N GLU A 12 -10.57 8.13 -5.90
CA GLU A 12 -10.30 8.74 -4.60
C GLU A 12 -8.81 8.72 -4.23
N PHE A 13 -8.13 7.62 -4.60
CA PHE A 13 -6.69 7.43 -4.36
C PHE A 13 -5.99 7.15 -5.70
N PRO A 14 -5.79 8.19 -6.53
CA PRO A 14 -5.31 8.02 -7.92
C PRO A 14 -3.85 7.54 -8.02
N TRP A 15 -3.12 7.52 -6.91
CA TRP A 15 -1.77 6.94 -6.81
C TRP A 15 -1.78 5.44 -6.52
N MET A 16 -2.93 4.85 -6.19
CA MET A 16 -3.01 3.42 -5.88
C MET A 16 -2.76 2.59 -7.13
N VAL A 17 -1.85 1.64 -7.00
CA VAL A 17 -1.58 0.65 -8.04
C VAL A 17 -1.72 -0.76 -7.50
N ALA A 18 -2.26 -1.63 -8.34
CA ALA A 18 -2.31 -3.06 -8.10
C ALA A 18 -1.10 -3.73 -8.76
N LEU A 19 -0.43 -4.60 -8.02
CA LEU A 19 0.60 -5.49 -8.54
C LEU A 19 -0.06 -6.79 -8.98
N MET A 20 0.06 -7.06 -10.27
CA MET A 20 -0.57 -8.18 -10.97
C MET A 20 0.52 -9.13 -11.47
N ASP A 21 0.26 -10.42 -11.41
CA ASP A 21 1.17 -11.43 -11.94
C ASP A 21 0.92 -11.75 -13.43
N GLU A 22 1.68 -12.69 -13.97
CA GLU A 22 1.58 -13.17 -15.35
C GLU A 22 0.21 -13.77 -15.71
N ASN A 23 -0.55 -14.22 -14.70
CA ASN A 23 -1.90 -14.77 -14.84
C ASN A 23 -2.99 -13.72 -14.55
N ASP A 24 -2.61 -12.44 -14.49
CA ASP A 24 -3.50 -11.33 -14.14
C ASP A 24 -4.12 -11.47 -12.75
N GLN A 25 -3.40 -12.08 -11.80
CA GLN A 25 -3.83 -12.19 -10.40
C GLN A 25 -3.18 -11.10 -9.55
N TYR A 26 -4.01 -10.43 -8.74
CA TYR A 26 -3.56 -9.48 -7.73
C TYR A 26 -2.73 -10.20 -6.65
N PHE A 27 -1.54 -9.70 -6.36
CA PHE A 27 -0.70 -10.24 -5.29
C PHE A 27 -0.23 -9.20 -4.26
N GLY A 28 -0.35 -7.91 -4.56
CA GLY A 28 0.03 -6.83 -3.66
C GLY A 28 -0.29 -5.44 -4.20
N GLY A 29 -0.02 -4.42 -3.41
CA GLY A 29 -0.25 -3.02 -3.78
C GLY A 29 1.04 -2.20 -3.82
N GLY A 30 0.91 -0.98 -4.34
CA GLY A 30 1.96 0.03 -4.30
C GLY A 30 1.38 1.43 -4.46
N SER A 31 2.27 2.42 -4.53
CA SER A 31 1.92 3.80 -4.84
C SER A 31 2.75 4.36 -5.97
N LEU A 32 2.09 4.99 -6.93
CA LEU A 32 2.73 5.77 -7.97
C LEU A 32 3.36 7.02 -7.34
N ILE A 33 4.68 7.19 -7.47
CA ILE A 33 5.41 8.35 -6.93
C ILE A 33 5.96 9.27 -8.04
N ALA A 34 6.04 8.75 -9.26
CA ALA A 34 6.30 9.48 -10.50
C ALA A 34 5.62 8.73 -11.66
N PRO A 35 5.42 9.33 -12.85
CA PRO A 35 4.70 8.69 -13.97
C PRO A 35 5.20 7.29 -14.35
N ASP A 36 6.48 6.99 -14.13
CA ASP A 36 7.13 5.72 -14.42
C ASP A 36 7.75 5.03 -13.18
N VAL A 37 7.40 5.46 -11.96
CA VAL A 37 7.98 4.93 -10.72
C VAL A 37 6.91 4.59 -9.68
N VAL A 38 6.93 3.33 -9.25
CA VAL A 38 6.07 2.80 -8.19
C VAL A 38 6.89 2.44 -6.95
N LEU A 39 6.45 2.92 -5.80
CA LEU A 39 6.91 2.48 -4.48
C LEU A 39 6.07 1.28 -4.01
N THR A 40 6.73 0.22 -3.57
CA THR A 40 6.09 -0.98 -3.00
C THR A 40 6.98 -1.61 -1.92
N SER A 41 6.62 -2.80 -1.45
CA SER A 41 7.35 -3.59 -0.47
C SER A 41 8.39 -4.51 -1.11
N SER A 42 9.58 -4.56 -0.52
CA SER A 42 10.61 -5.55 -0.86
C SER A 42 10.11 -6.99 -0.63
N TYR A 43 9.37 -7.22 0.46
CA TYR A 43 8.81 -8.53 0.79
C TYR A 43 7.75 -8.98 -0.23
N VAL A 44 6.86 -8.08 -0.65
CA VAL A 44 5.79 -8.39 -1.63
C VAL A 44 6.36 -8.85 -2.96
N THR A 45 7.51 -8.31 -3.37
CA THR A 45 8.15 -8.57 -4.67
C THR A 45 9.35 -9.52 -4.58
N LYS A 46 9.55 -10.18 -3.44
CA LYS A 46 10.79 -10.92 -3.13
C LYS A 46 10.99 -12.16 -4.01
N ASP A 47 9.90 -12.87 -4.34
CA ASP A 47 9.89 -14.16 -5.06
C ASP A 47 9.37 -14.03 -6.50
N LYS A 48 9.34 -12.81 -7.06
CA LYS A 48 8.84 -12.51 -8.40
C LYS A 48 9.94 -11.91 -9.26
N GLU A 49 10.23 -12.48 -10.43
CA GLU A 49 11.11 -11.85 -11.42
C GLU A 49 10.40 -10.68 -12.13
N ILE A 50 11.17 -9.80 -12.79
CA ILE A 50 10.61 -8.57 -13.38
C ILE A 50 9.54 -8.86 -14.44
N GLU A 51 9.72 -9.94 -15.21
CA GLU A 51 8.79 -10.38 -16.26
C GLU A 51 7.48 -10.95 -15.70
N GLN A 52 7.45 -11.25 -14.39
CA GLN A 52 6.28 -11.78 -13.69
C GLN A 52 5.49 -10.69 -12.95
N ILE A 53 5.88 -9.42 -13.09
CA ILE A 53 5.26 -8.30 -12.39
C ILE A 53 4.69 -7.33 -13.41
N PHE A 54 3.42 -6.97 -13.22
CA PHE A 54 2.75 -5.90 -13.94
C PHE A 54 2.14 -4.93 -12.94
N VAL A 55 2.20 -3.65 -13.26
CA VAL A 55 1.50 -2.59 -12.54
C VAL A 55 0.19 -2.31 -13.27
N ARG A 56 -0.92 -2.35 -12.53
CA ARG A 56 -2.23 -1.87 -12.99
C ARG A 56 -2.58 -0.60 -12.22
N ALA A 57 -2.64 0.52 -12.95
CA ALA A 57 -2.97 1.85 -12.41
C ALA A 57 -4.38 2.27 -12.82
N GLY A 58 -5.04 3.08 -11.98
CA GLY A 58 -6.42 3.53 -12.22
C GLY A 58 -7.48 2.44 -12.01
N GLU A 59 -7.11 1.32 -11.40
CA GLU A 59 -8.05 0.27 -11.02
C GLU A 59 -8.92 0.74 -9.85
N TRP A 60 -10.19 0.33 -9.84
CA TRP A 60 -11.11 0.57 -8.72
C TRP A 60 -11.93 -0.69 -8.43
N ASN A 61 -12.54 -1.28 -9.46
CA ASN A 61 -13.33 -2.50 -9.34
C ASN A 61 -12.91 -3.60 -10.34
N PHE A 62 -12.22 -4.63 -9.83
CA PHE A 62 -11.73 -5.76 -10.63
C PHE A 62 -12.81 -6.56 -11.39
N LYS A 63 -14.10 -6.40 -11.06
CA LYS A 63 -15.21 -7.06 -11.76
C LYS A 63 -15.86 -6.22 -12.85
N ASN A 64 -15.63 -4.92 -12.86
CA ASN A 64 -16.34 -4.01 -13.75
C ASN A 64 -15.36 -3.37 -14.74
N THR A 65 -15.48 -3.73 -16.01
CA THR A 65 -14.72 -3.09 -17.09
C THR A 65 -15.46 -1.91 -17.73
N SER A 66 -16.64 -1.56 -17.22
CA SER A 66 -17.48 -0.44 -17.72
C SER A 66 -17.19 0.87 -17.00
N GLU A 67 -16.06 0.97 -16.31
CA GLU A 67 -15.63 2.20 -15.66
C GLU A 67 -15.41 3.31 -16.71
N PRO A 68 -15.79 4.57 -16.43
CA PRO A 68 -15.69 5.67 -17.39
C PRO A 68 -14.29 5.86 -17.96
N GLN A 69 -13.25 5.58 -17.16
CA GLN A 69 -11.87 5.56 -17.60
C GLN A 69 -11.27 4.19 -17.29
N PRO A 70 -10.72 3.48 -18.29
CA PRO A 70 -10.15 2.15 -18.06
C PRO A 70 -8.87 2.24 -17.21
N HIS A 71 -8.56 1.15 -16.53
CA HIS A 71 -7.24 0.95 -15.93
C HIS A 71 -6.17 0.79 -17.01
N VAL A 72 -4.92 1.05 -16.65
CA VAL A 72 -3.75 0.88 -17.52
C VAL A 72 -2.83 -0.17 -16.91
N LYS A 73 -2.45 -1.19 -17.69
CA LYS A 73 -1.51 -2.24 -17.30
C LYS A 73 -0.16 -2.03 -17.99
N VAL A 74 0.93 -1.99 -17.22
CA VAL A 74 2.30 -1.74 -17.72
C VAL A 74 3.27 -2.74 -17.09
N GLY A 75 4.25 -3.23 -17.87
CA GLY A 75 5.32 -4.09 -17.38
C GLY A 75 6.40 -3.34 -16.60
N ILE A 76 7.34 -4.08 -16.03
CA ILE A 76 8.43 -3.54 -15.21
C ILE A 76 9.77 -3.62 -15.96
N ARG A 77 10.40 -2.46 -16.17
CA ARG A 77 11.76 -2.35 -16.73
C ARG A 77 12.82 -2.78 -15.72
N SER A 78 12.67 -2.37 -14.47
CA SER A 78 13.62 -2.73 -13.41
C SER A 78 13.01 -2.67 -12.02
N LYS A 79 13.54 -3.52 -11.13
CA LYS A 79 13.16 -3.61 -9.71
C LYS A 79 14.37 -3.33 -8.84
N VAL A 80 14.27 -2.37 -7.93
CA VAL A 80 15.34 -2.02 -6.99
C VAL A 80 14.82 -2.21 -5.56
N ARG A 81 15.33 -3.23 -4.86
CA ARG A 81 15.04 -3.44 -3.44
C ARG A 81 15.93 -2.58 -2.57
N HIS A 82 15.43 -2.13 -1.43
CA HIS A 82 16.25 -1.41 -0.47
C HIS A 82 17.41 -2.30 0.00
N PRO A 83 18.67 -1.85 -0.06
CA PRO A 83 19.84 -2.68 0.23
C PRO A 83 19.91 -3.15 1.69
N GLY A 84 19.32 -2.38 2.61
CA GLY A 84 19.19 -2.71 4.02
C GLY A 84 17.96 -3.57 4.39
N PHE A 85 17.22 -4.12 3.42
CA PHE A 85 16.03 -4.91 3.71
C PHE A 85 16.37 -6.17 4.50
N ARG A 86 15.73 -6.37 5.66
CA ARG A 86 15.92 -7.55 6.52
C ARG A 86 14.60 -8.30 6.65
N ILE A 87 14.55 -9.52 6.09
CA ILE A 87 13.33 -10.33 6.08
C ILE A 87 12.84 -10.66 7.50
N ALA A 88 13.74 -10.98 8.42
CA ALA A 88 13.38 -11.41 9.78
C ALA A 88 12.74 -10.30 10.61
N SER A 89 13.24 -9.06 10.52
CA SER A 89 12.69 -7.93 11.28
C SER A 89 11.67 -7.11 10.49
N GLY A 90 11.59 -7.30 9.17
CA GLY A 90 10.83 -6.42 8.28
C GLY A 90 11.48 -5.05 8.07
N ALA A 91 12.67 -4.80 8.61
CA ALA A 91 13.35 -3.52 8.50
C ALA A 91 13.65 -3.16 7.03
N ASN A 92 13.49 -1.89 6.70
CA ASN A 92 13.69 -1.32 5.37
C ASN A 92 12.90 -2.05 4.26
N ASN A 93 11.65 -2.41 4.53
CA ASN A 93 10.79 -3.15 3.60
C ASN A 93 10.22 -2.26 2.48
N ALA A 94 11.09 -1.67 1.67
CA ALA A 94 10.73 -0.83 0.53
C ALA A 94 11.42 -1.32 -0.76
N ALA A 95 10.74 -1.17 -1.89
CA ALA A 95 11.27 -1.43 -3.23
C ALA A 95 10.70 -0.43 -4.22
N LEU A 96 11.49 -0.09 -5.24
CA LEU A 96 11.07 0.71 -6.38
C LEU A 96 10.90 -0.19 -7.60
N LEU A 97 9.79 -0.01 -8.30
CA LEU A 97 9.53 -0.58 -9.62
C LEU A 97 9.55 0.55 -10.64
N PHE A 98 10.43 0.43 -11.63
CA PHE A 98 10.48 1.34 -12.77
C PHE A 98 9.69 0.71 -13.92
N LEU A 99 8.70 1.44 -14.42
CA LEU A 99 7.80 0.96 -15.47
C LEU A 99 8.52 0.95 -16.83
N GLU A 100 8.08 0.09 -17.75
CA GLU A 100 8.57 0.05 -19.15
C GLU A 100 8.23 1.32 -19.92
N SER A 101 7.08 1.93 -19.62
CA SER A 101 6.62 3.19 -20.18
C SER A 101 5.98 4.06 -19.09
N PRO A 102 6.13 5.39 -19.15
CA PRO A 102 5.43 6.29 -18.23
C PRO A 102 3.92 6.18 -18.45
N LEU A 103 3.17 6.25 -17.35
CA LEU A 103 1.72 6.35 -17.37
C LEU A 103 1.29 7.77 -17.76
N GLU A 104 0.25 7.87 -18.58
CA GLU A 104 -0.43 9.14 -18.80
C GLU A 104 -1.18 9.54 -17.54
N LEU A 105 -0.96 10.78 -17.08
CA LEU A 105 -1.61 11.29 -15.88
C LEU A 105 -3.04 11.71 -16.20
N THR A 106 -3.99 11.11 -15.49
CA THR A 106 -5.44 11.30 -15.68
C THR A 106 -6.10 11.66 -14.34
N ARG A 107 -7.42 11.76 -14.28
CA ARG A 107 -8.11 12.01 -13.00
C ARG A 107 -7.89 10.89 -11.98
N HIS A 108 -7.88 9.64 -12.44
CA HIS A 108 -7.76 8.43 -11.61
C HIS A 108 -6.34 7.86 -11.58
N ILE A 109 -5.37 8.49 -12.25
CA ILE A 109 -3.95 8.12 -12.24
C ILE A 109 -3.11 9.38 -11.97
N GLN A 110 -2.60 9.52 -10.74
CA GLN A 110 -1.77 10.65 -10.31
C GLN A 110 -0.74 10.19 -9.29
N PRO A 111 0.49 10.71 -9.30
CA PRO A 111 1.48 10.37 -8.29
C PRO A 111 1.14 10.97 -6.93
N ILE A 112 1.51 10.27 -5.86
CA ILE A 112 1.47 10.80 -4.49
C ILE A 112 2.76 11.56 -4.16
N CYS A 113 2.65 12.58 -3.32
CA CYS A 113 3.81 13.31 -2.82
C CYS A 113 4.62 12.48 -1.81
N MET A 114 5.93 12.44 -1.97
CA MET A 114 6.82 11.93 -0.92
C MET A 114 6.90 12.92 0.26
N PRO A 115 7.06 12.43 1.50
CA PRO A 115 7.35 13.28 2.64
C PRO A 115 8.81 13.74 2.61
N ALA A 116 9.10 14.84 3.31
CA ALA A 116 10.47 15.19 3.63
C ALA A 116 11.03 14.19 4.65
N ALA A 117 12.32 13.86 4.57
CA ALA A 117 12.96 12.90 5.47
C ALA A 117 12.85 13.28 6.96
N SER A 118 12.77 14.58 7.27
CA SER A 118 12.64 15.09 8.63
C SER A 118 11.19 15.14 9.14
N ARG A 119 10.23 14.62 8.38
CA ARG A 119 8.81 14.79 8.71
C ARG A 119 8.41 13.85 9.84
N ASN A 120 7.90 14.44 10.91
CA ASN A 120 7.23 13.69 11.97
C ASN A 120 5.75 13.50 11.61
N PHE A 121 5.28 12.26 11.69
CA PHE A 121 3.87 11.90 11.50
C PHE A 121 3.11 11.68 12.83
N ASP A 122 3.74 11.94 13.98
CA ASP A 122 3.14 11.81 15.30
C ASP A 122 1.74 12.44 15.37
N SER A 123 0.79 11.69 15.92
CA SER A 123 -0.62 12.10 16.08
C SER A 123 -1.39 12.29 14.76
N SER A 124 -0.83 11.90 13.62
CA SER A 124 -1.54 11.91 12.34
C SER A 124 -2.44 10.68 12.22
N ARG A 125 -3.54 10.82 11.47
CA ARG A 125 -4.34 9.69 10.99
C ARG A 125 -3.95 9.39 9.54
N CYS A 126 -3.85 8.10 9.23
CA CYS A 126 -3.42 7.63 7.94
C CYS A 126 -4.48 6.75 7.31
N ILE A 127 -4.50 6.75 5.99
CA ILE A 127 -5.40 5.95 5.19
C ILE A 127 -4.63 4.74 4.67
N VAL A 128 -5.09 3.58 5.10
CA VAL A 128 -4.70 2.30 4.53
C VAL A 128 -5.73 1.96 3.47
N SER A 129 -5.28 1.64 2.25
CA SER A 129 -6.18 1.27 1.15
C SER A 129 -5.67 0.06 0.38
N GLY A 130 -6.60 -0.68 -0.23
CA GLY A 130 -6.24 -1.84 -1.05
C GLY A 130 -7.41 -2.79 -1.29
N TRP A 131 -7.13 -3.83 -2.07
CA TRP A 131 -8.09 -4.85 -2.47
C TRP A 131 -7.91 -6.16 -1.70
N GLY A 132 -7.54 -6.10 -0.42
CA GLY A 132 -7.03 -7.30 0.23
C GLY A 132 -8.06 -8.44 0.39
N LYS A 133 -7.61 -9.55 0.98
CA LYS A 133 -8.35 -10.82 1.06
C LYS A 133 -9.71 -10.67 1.77
N LYS A 134 -10.74 -11.35 1.26
CA LYS A 134 -12.06 -11.46 1.92
C LYS A 134 -11.94 -12.31 3.18
N LEU A 135 -12.49 -11.82 4.31
CA LEU A 135 -12.49 -12.50 5.62
C LEU A 135 -12.92 -13.98 5.58
N ASN A 136 -13.81 -14.33 4.64
CA ASN A 136 -14.44 -15.66 4.55
C ASN A 136 -14.08 -16.39 3.25
N SER A 137 -12.99 -16.01 2.58
CA SER A 137 -12.57 -16.69 1.36
C SER A 137 -11.08 -16.90 1.36
N ASP A 138 -10.67 -18.16 1.26
CA ASP A 138 -9.25 -18.48 1.13
C ASP A 138 -8.62 -18.03 -0.20
N VAL A 139 -9.47 -17.68 -1.18
CA VAL A 139 -9.06 -17.55 -2.58
C VAL A 139 -9.44 -16.20 -3.19
N ARG A 140 -10.31 -15.39 -2.56
CA ARG A 140 -10.85 -14.17 -3.21
C ARG A 140 -10.46 -12.87 -2.51
N TYR A 141 -9.92 -11.95 -3.30
CA TYR A 141 -9.68 -10.55 -2.94
C TYR A 141 -10.98 -9.73 -3.00
N MET A 142 -10.97 -8.54 -2.39
CA MET A 142 -12.07 -7.57 -2.54
C MET A 142 -12.14 -7.10 -3.98
N ASP A 143 -13.35 -7.00 -4.52
CA ASP A 143 -13.55 -6.59 -5.91
C ASP A 143 -13.34 -5.08 -6.04
N VAL A 144 -13.89 -4.30 -5.09
CA VAL A 144 -13.82 -2.83 -5.04
C VAL A 144 -12.75 -2.39 -4.04
N LEU A 145 -11.99 -1.34 -4.38
CA LEU A 145 -10.99 -0.72 -3.51
C LEU A 145 -11.62 -0.29 -2.18
N LYS A 146 -10.97 -0.68 -1.08
CA LYS A 146 -11.39 -0.29 0.27
C LYS A 146 -10.41 0.69 0.89
N LYS A 147 -10.89 1.43 1.87
CA LYS A 147 -10.11 2.37 2.68
C LYS A 147 -10.47 2.21 4.14
N ILE A 148 -9.48 2.42 5.00
CA ILE A 148 -9.68 2.52 6.44
C ILE A 148 -8.75 3.58 7.01
N GLU A 149 -9.29 4.38 7.92
CA GLU A 149 -8.54 5.45 8.56
C GLU A 149 -8.08 5.01 9.95
N VAL A 150 -6.76 4.90 10.13
CA VAL A 150 -6.13 4.42 11.36
C VAL A 150 -5.25 5.51 11.99
N PRO A 151 -5.19 5.60 13.33
CA PRO A 151 -4.26 6.50 14.00
C PRO A 151 -2.84 5.94 13.93
N LEU A 152 -1.83 6.81 13.83
CA LEU A 152 -0.45 6.40 14.08
C LEU A 152 -0.19 6.23 15.56
N VAL A 153 0.58 5.19 15.87
CA VAL A 153 1.03 4.84 17.22
C VAL A 153 2.49 5.24 17.33
N LYS A 154 2.81 6.03 18.36
CA LYS A 154 4.19 6.47 18.61
C LYS A 154 5.10 5.25 18.82
N ASN A 155 6.31 5.30 18.26
CA ASN A 155 7.27 4.20 18.31
C ASN A 155 7.52 3.65 19.73
N PRO A 156 7.70 4.47 20.80
CA PRO A 156 7.87 3.92 22.15
C PRO A 156 6.65 3.15 22.66
N VAL A 157 5.45 3.57 22.29
CA VAL A 157 4.21 2.86 22.66
C VAL A 157 4.11 1.56 21.87
N CYS A 158 4.40 1.61 20.57
CA CYS A 158 4.38 0.41 19.74
C CYS A 158 5.40 -0.63 20.19
N GLN A 159 6.64 -0.21 20.50
CA GLN A 159 7.69 -1.04 21.06
C GLN A 159 7.19 -1.83 22.27
N THR A 160 6.64 -1.13 23.26
CA THR A 160 6.11 -1.76 24.49
C THR A 160 4.99 -2.74 24.19
N ILE A 161 4.03 -2.37 23.33
CA ILE A 161 2.93 -3.27 22.95
C ILE A 161 3.45 -4.52 22.26
N MET A 162 4.40 -4.38 21.34
CA MET A 162 4.96 -5.51 20.59
C MET A 162 5.79 -6.44 21.48
N GLN A 163 6.57 -5.92 22.44
CA GLN A 163 7.28 -6.74 23.43
C GLN A 163 6.32 -7.55 24.31
N LEU A 164 5.18 -6.96 24.69
CA LEU A 164 4.14 -7.68 25.44
C LEU A 164 3.48 -8.81 24.64
N LEU A 165 3.47 -8.73 23.30
CA LEU A 165 2.79 -9.70 22.42
C LEU A 165 3.73 -10.76 21.82
N ASN A 166 4.98 -10.40 21.51
CA ASN A 166 5.91 -11.20 20.70
C ASN A 166 7.21 -11.61 21.44
N GLU A 167 7.19 -11.63 22.77
CA GLU A 167 8.33 -11.86 23.68
C GLU A 167 9.26 -10.64 23.87
N ASP A 168 9.87 -10.53 25.06
CA ASP A 168 10.54 -9.33 25.59
C ASP A 168 11.69 -8.79 24.71
N ASP A 169 12.26 -9.63 23.84
CA ASP A 169 13.41 -9.31 22.98
C ASP A 169 13.04 -8.60 21.65
N PHE A 170 11.75 -8.31 21.40
CA PHE A 170 11.35 -7.55 20.22
C PHE A 170 11.99 -6.15 20.20
N LEU A 171 12.55 -5.74 19.07
CA LEU A 171 13.09 -4.40 18.85
C LEU A 171 12.50 -3.80 17.56
N LEU A 172 11.77 -2.71 17.71
CA LEU A 172 11.20 -1.93 16.62
C LEU A 172 12.32 -1.17 15.91
N ASP A 173 12.57 -1.52 14.65
CA ASP A 173 13.52 -0.81 13.80
C ASP A 173 13.02 0.60 13.46
N GLU A 174 13.92 1.57 13.34
CA GLU A 174 13.58 2.97 13.04
C GLU A 174 12.90 3.15 11.67
N SER A 175 13.09 2.20 10.76
CA SER A 175 12.42 2.17 9.45
C SER A 175 10.97 1.71 9.51
N LEU A 176 10.46 1.32 10.68
CA LEU A 176 9.09 0.85 10.88
C LEU A 176 8.26 1.87 11.65
N MET A 177 6.96 1.86 11.37
CA MET A 177 5.95 2.61 12.10
C MET A 177 4.73 1.76 12.34
N CYS A 178 3.96 2.12 13.37
CA CYS A 178 2.77 1.38 13.76
C CYS A 178 1.52 2.24 13.57
N ALA A 179 0.45 1.63 13.09
CA ALA A 179 -0.84 2.28 12.90
C ALA A 179 -1.96 1.32 13.32
N GLY A 180 -3.02 1.85 13.93
CA GLY A 180 -4.18 1.06 14.35
C GLY A 180 -4.38 1.01 15.86
N GLY A 181 -4.97 -0.08 16.35
CA GLY A 181 -5.34 -0.25 17.76
C GLY A 181 -6.77 0.16 18.11
N GLU A 182 -7.60 0.49 17.11
CA GLU A 182 -9.04 0.77 17.29
C GLU A 182 -9.83 -0.54 17.11
N LEU A 183 -10.56 -1.00 18.14
CA LEU A 183 -11.27 -2.30 18.19
C LEU A 183 -12.23 -2.55 17.01
N THR A 184 -12.74 -1.50 16.37
CA THR A 184 -13.69 -1.57 15.25
C THR A 184 -13.04 -1.34 13.89
N LYS A 185 -11.73 -1.08 13.83
CA LYS A 185 -10.98 -0.80 12.61
C LYS A 185 -9.78 -1.72 12.49
N ASP A 186 -9.94 -2.78 11.72
CA ASP A 186 -8.90 -3.78 11.52
C ASP A 186 -8.28 -3.68 10.12
N SER A 187 -7.02 -3.22 10.07
CA SER A 187 -6.20 -3.21 8.86
C SER A 187 -5.48 -4.55 8.61
N CYS A 188 -5.44 -5.47 9.57
CA CYS A 188 -4.61 -6.68 9.51
C CYS A 188 -5.26 -7.82 8.71
N ILE A 189 -6.51 -7.67 8.29
CA ILE A 189 -7.25 -8.79 7.68
C ILE A 189 -6.97 -8.94 6.17
N ALA A 190 -6.15 -8.08 5.58
CA ALA A 190 -5.95 -8.09 4.14
C ALA A 190 -4.54 -7.59 3.74
N ARG A 191 -4.07 -7.93 2.54
CA ARG A 191 -2.82 -7.37 1.98
C ARG A 191 -3.07 -5.92 1.54
N TRP A 192 -3.32 -5.05 2.51
CA TRP A 192 -3.49 -3.63 2.27
C TRP A 192 -2.13 -2.98 2.07
N TRP A 193 -2.09 -1.93 1.26
CA TRP A 193 -0.95 -1.07 1.13
C TRP A 193 -1.21 0.17 1.99
N LEU A 194 -0.25 0.54 2.85
CA LEU A 194 -0.34 1.81 3.56
C LEU A 194 -0.07 2.92 2.54
N SER A 195 -1.16 3.50 2.07
CA SER A 195 -1.13 4.32 0.86
C SER A 195 -0.84 5.78 1.11
N ALA A 196 -1.31 6.34 2.23
CA ALA A 196 -1.10 7.75 2.53
C ALA A 196 -1.31 8.10 4.00
N CYS A 197 -0.54 9.07 4.50
CA CYS A 197 -0.88 9.83 5.71
C CYS A 197 -1.30 11.26 5.33
N LEU A 198 -2.29 11.81 6.04
CA LEU A 198 -2.70 13.20 5.85
C LEU A 198 -1.71 14.15 6.52
N SER A 199 -1.24 15.15 5.77
CA SER A 199 -0.53 16.30 6.35
C SER A 199 -1.51 17.16 7.16
N PRO A 200 -1.11 17.81 8.28
CA PRO A 200 -1.79 18.97 8.87
C PRO A 200 -2.24 20.06 7.87
N GLU A 201 -1.61 20.15 6.70
CA GLU A 201 -1.99 21.07 5.60
C GLU A 201 -3.08 20.49 4.66
N GLY A 202 -3.65 19.32 4.98
CA GLY A 202 -4.69 18.65 4.19
C GLY A 202 -4.21 17.92 2.93
N ARG A 203 -2.89 17.73 2.75
CA ARG A 203 -2.31 17.01 1.59
C ARG A 203 -1.90 15.58 1.95
N SER A 204 -2.29 14.60 1.13
CA SER A 204 -1.87 13.20 1.25
C SER A 204 -0.40 13.02 0.86
N ARG A 205 0.35 12.24 1.65
CA ARG A 205 1.75 11.89 1.37
C ARG A 205 1.98 10.39 1.52
N ALA A 206 2.85 9.84 0.68
CA ALA A 206 3.28 8.45 0.79
C ALA A 206 3.95 8.21 2.14
N VAL A 207 3.91 6.95 2.57
CA VAL A 207 4.39 6.48 3.87
C VAL A 207 5.28 5.28 3.64
#